data_AF-A0A4Q3ESV1-F1
#
_entry.id   AF-A0A4Q3ESV1-F1
#
_cell.length_a   1.000
_cell.length_b   1.000
_cell.length_c   1.000
_cell.angle_alpha   90.00
_cell.angle_beta   90.00
_cell.angle_gamma   90.00
#
_symmetry.space_group_name_H-M   'P 1'
#
loop_
_entity.id
_entity.type
_entity.pdbx_description
1 polymer ?
#
loop_
_entity_poly.entity_id
_entity_poly.type
_entity_poly.pdbx_seq_one_letter_code
_entity_poly.pdbx_strand_id
1 'polypeptide(L)'
;MDQIPEETNPSNLKHNNRIEEAGHNSLGITIAAYFFYALFMLIECLDFSALLHSPEPGFHATYDINNVIFYVLDLIICVSFGLVLLIIYFAADKKPYTVIFTVITVTLLRAGLIYYLYMFKEGSYQIAPFIYKKANEMSDIVRTVVLPVQVLAGLICAWRWRLNIAKKQPHTD
;
A
#
# COMPACT_ATOMS: atom_id res chain seq x y z
N MET A 1 -48.28 8.94 -18.87
CA MET A 1 -47.20 7.96 -19.06
C MET A 1 -46.06 8.46 -18.18
N ASP A 2 -46.07 8.07 -16.91
CA ASP A 2 -45.11 8.55 -15.92
C ASP A 2 -43.72 8.02 -16.28
N GLN A 3 -42.81 8.92 -16.66
CA GLN A 3 -41.41 8.59 -16.79
C GLN A 3 -40.86 8.39 -15.38
N ILE A 4 -40.66 7.12 -15.01
CA ILE A 4 -39.90 6.74 -13.83
C ILE A 4 -38.53 7.45 -13.94
N PRO A 5 -38.14 8.30 -12.97
CA PRO A 5 -36.87 9.02 -13.03
C PRO A 5 -35.73 8.03 -13.23
N GLU A 6 -34.82 8.33 -14.14
CA GLU A 6 -33.80 7.40 -14.66
C GLU A 6 -32.89 6.82 -13.56
N GLU A 7 -32.77 7.52 -12.42
CA GLU A 7 -32.12 7.07 -11.18
C GLU A 7 -32.81 5.90 -10.46
N THR A 8 -34.13 5.76 -10.62
CA THR A 8 -34.93 4.69 -10.00
C THR A 8 -35.08 3.45 -10.88
N ASN A 9 -34.45 3.43 -12.06
CA ASN A 9 -34.38 2.23 -12.89
C ASN A 9 -33.58 1.14 -12.13
N PRO A 10 -34.16 -0.05 -11.85
CA PRO A 10 -33.52 -1.10 -11.06
C PRO A 10 -32.19 -1.60 -11.65
N SER A 11 -31.99 -1.46 -12.96
CA SER A 11 -30.72 -1.79 -13.63
C SER A 11 -29.60 -0.78 -13.31
N ASN A 12 -29.93 0.52 -13.29
CA ASN A 12 -29.00 1.60 -12.91
C ASN A 12 -28.64 1.53 -11.43
N LEU A 13 -29.63 1.27 -10.56
CA LEU A 13 -29.41 1.11 -9.13
C LEU A 13 -28.45 -0.05 -8.81
N LYS A 14 -28.69 -1.23 -9.42
CA LYS A 14 -27.83 -2.41 -9.24
C LYS A 14 -26.41 -2.19 -9.75
N HIS A 15 -26.27 -1.44 -10.84
CA HIS A 15 -24.95 -1.12 -11.39
C HIS A 15 -24.20 -0.10 -10.51
N ASN A 16 -24.88 0.93 -10.00
CA ASN A 16 -24.28 1.94 -9.11
C ASN A 16 -23.79 1.32 -7.80
N ASN A 17 -24.59 0.45 -7.19
CA ASN A 17 -24.21 -0.28 -5.96
C ASN A 17 -22.93 -1.12 -6.17
N ARG A 18 -22.77 -1.75 -7.34
CA ARG A 18 -21.56 -2.54 -7.66
C ARG A 18 -20.29 -1.69 -7.77
N ILE A 19 -20.38 -0.46 -8.29
CA ILE A 19 -19.19 0.40 -8.44
C ILE A 19 -18.79 0.98 -7.07
N GLU A 20 -19.76 1.34 -6.24
CA GLU A 20 -19.51 1.77 -4.86
C GLU A 20 -18.85 0.66 -4.04
N GLU A 21 -19.39 -0.56 -4.13
CA GLU A 21 -18.80 -1.75 -3.51
C GLU A 21 -17.38 -2.03 -4.04
N ALA A 22 -17.16 -1.91 -5.35
CA ALA A 22 -15.84 -2.08 -5.94
C ALA A 22 -14.82 -1.04 -5.45
N GLY A 23 -15.24 0.22 -5.27
CA GLY A 23 -14.42 1.28 -4.67
C GLY A 23 -14.04 0.96 -3.22
N HIS A 24 -15.01 0.51 -2.44
CA HIS A 24 -14.77 0.12 -1.04
C HIS A 24 -13.84 -1.09 -0.93
N ASN A 25 -14.07 -2.13 -1.73
CA ASN A 25 -13.23 -3.32 -1.80
C ASN A 25 -11.80 -2.98 -2.24
N SER A 26 -11.63 -2.10 -3.22
CA SER A 26 -10.30 -1.67 -3.68
C SER A 26 -9.51 -0.90 -2.61
N LEU A 27 -10.20 -0.12 -1.76
CA LEU A 27 -9.58 0.54 -0.61
C LEU A 27 -9.13 -0.50 0.43
N GLY A 28 -9.97 -1.51 0.71
CA GLY A 28 -9.62 -2.63 1.58
C GLY A 28 -8.39 -3.41 1.11
N ILE A 29 -8.30 -3.70 -0.19
CA ILE A 29 -7.13 -4.36 -0.80
C ILE A 29 -5.87 -3.49 -0.64
N THR A 30 -5.99 -2.18 -0.86
CA THR A 30 -4.87 -1.25 -0.70
C THR A 30 -4.36 -1.25 0.74
N ILE A 31 -5.27 -1.18 1.72
CA ILE A 31 -4.95 -1.28 3.15
C ILE A 31 -4.24 -2.60 3.48
N ALA A 32 -4.76 -3.72 2.98
CA ALA A 32 -4.16 -5.04 3.19
C ALA A 32 -2.74 -5.11 2.63
N ALA A 33 -2.47 -4.51 1.46
CA ALA A 33 -1.12 -4.48 0.88
C ALA A 33 -0.11 -3.70 1.75
N TYR A 34 -0.54 -2.63 2.43
CA TYR A 34 0.31 -1.90 3.38
C TYR A 34 0.61 -2.73 4.63
N PHE A 35 -0.42 -3.31 5.26
CA PHE A 35 -0.23 -4.10 6.47
C PHE A 35 0.50 -5.43 6.23
N PHE A 36 0.29 -6.07 5.07
CA PHE A 36 1.01 -7.28 4.69
C PHE A 36 2.52 -7.01 4.59
N TYR A 37 2.90 -5.93 3.90
CA TYR A 37 4.31 -5.54 3.82
C TYR A 37 4.89 -5.10 5.17
N ALA A 38 4.11 -4.38 5.97
CA ALA A 38 4.52 -4.02 7.33
C ALA A 38 4.77 -5.27 8.20
N LEU A 39 3.90 -6.27 8.13
CA LEU A 39 4.08 -7.53 8.85
C LEU A 39 5.36 -8.25 8.40
N PHE A 40 5.61 -8.30 7.09
CA PHE A 40 6.84 -8.86 6.55
C PHE A 40 8.08 -8.14 7.09
N MET A 41 8.10 -6.80 7.05
CA MET A 41 9.20 -5.99 7.58
C MET A 41 9.39 -6.15 9.09
N LEU A 42 8.30 -6.33 9.84
CA LEU A 42 8.35 -6.60 11.27
C LEU A 42 9.04 -7.94 11.55
N ILE A 43 8.71 -8.98 10.79
CA ILE A 43 9.37 -10.29 10.91
C ILE A 43 10.87 -10.16 10.65
N GLU A 44 11.28 -9.42 9.61
CA GLU A 44 12.70 -9.17 9.33
C GLU A 44 13.40 -8.40 10.46
N CYS A 45 12.74 -7.41 11.07
CA CYS A 45 13.29 -6.68 12.21
C CYS A 45 13.44 -7.57 13.46
N LEU A 46 12.48 -8.47 13.70
CA LEU A 46 12.55 -9.42 14.82
C LEU A 46 13.64 -10.46 14.61
N ASP A 47 13.78 -10.99 13.39
CA ASP A 47 14.84 -11.93 13.03
C ASP A 47 16.22 -11.30 13.21
N PHE A 48 16.40 -10.06 12.76
CA PHE A 48 17.62 -9.29 13.01
C PHE A 48 17.91 -9.10 14.51
N SER A 49 16.89 -8.74 15.30
CA SER A 49 17.04 -8.57 16.75
C SER A 49 17.46 -9.88 17.44
N ALA A 50 16.85 -11.01 17.06
CA ALA A 50 17.21 -12.32 17.58
C ALA A 50 18.68 -12.67 17.29
N LEU A 51 19.15 -12.36 16.07
CA LEU A 51 20.54 -12.60 15.67
C LEU A 51 21.55 -11.71 16.41
N LEU A 52 21.18 -10.46 16.74
CA LEU A 52 22.02 -9.61 17.59
C LEU A 52 22.14 -10.17 19.02
N HIS A 53 21.07 -10.76 19.53
CA HIS A 53 21.01 -11.31 20.88
C HIS A 53 21.68 -12.70 21.02
N SER A 54 21.79 -13.47 19.94
CA SER A 54 22.38 -14.82 19.96
C SER A 54 23.08 -15.12 18.63
N PRO A 55 24.29 -14.57 18.41
CA PRO A 55 25.03 -14.79 17.19
C PRO A 55 25.45 -16.26 17.09
N GLU A 56 25.02 -16.95 16.03
CA GLU A 56 25.50 -18.30 15.74
C GLU A 56 27.02 -18.27 15.46
N PRO A 57 27.79 -19.33 15.80
CA PRO A 57 29.21 -19.37 15.46
C PRO A 57 29.41 -19.36 13.93
N GLY A 58 30.16 -18.37 13.40
CA GLY A 58 30.30 -18.12 11.95
C GLY A 58 29.33 -17.07 11.38
N PHE A 59 28.34 -16.72 12.21
CA PHE A 59 27.33 -15.66 12.24
C PHE A 59 27.76 -14.18 12.31
N HIS A 60 28.61 -13.58 11.46
CA HIS A 60 28.84 -12.13 11.49
C HIS A 60 27.81 -11.33 10.66
N ALA A 61 27.15 -10.36 11.30
CA ALA A 61 26.25 -9.43 10.62
C ALA A 61 27.02 -8.63 9.55
N THR A 62 26.61 -8.75 8.29
CA THR A 62 27.22 -8.03 7.15
C THR A 62 26.83 -6.53 7.13
N TYR A 63 26.21 -5.98 8.18
CA TYR A 63 25.62 -4.65 8.19
C TYR A 63 25.99 -3.76 9.36
N ASP A 64 25.95 -2.46 9.06
CA ASP A 64 25.95 -1.33 9.98
C ASP A 64 24.52 -1.01 10.46
N ILE A 65 24.39 -0.47 11.67
CA ILE A 65 23.12 -0.15 12.36
C ILE A 65 22.18 0.72 11.51
N ASN A 66 22.75 1.50 10.59
CA ASN A 66 22.06 2.37 9.66
C ASN A 66 21.03 1.63 8.79
N ASN A 67 21.31 0.42 8.32
CA ASN A 67 20.39 -0.33 7.46
C ASN A 67 19.13 -0.79 8.21
N VAL A 68 19.30 -1.16 9.47
CA VAL A 68 18.20 -1.57 10.36
C VAL A 68 17.28 -0.39 10.63
N ILE A 69 17.85 0.79 10.86
CA ILE A 69 17.09 2.02 11.05
C ILE A 69 16.24 2.32 9.81
N PHE A 70 16.75 2.14 8.60
CA PHE A 70 15.96 2.32 7.39
C PHE A 70 14.78 1.34 7.29
N TYR A 71 14.96 0.07 7.67
CA TYR A 71 13.86 -0.90 7.68
C TYR A 71 12.79 -0.58 8.74
N VAL A 72 13.22 -0.17 9.93
CA VAL A 72 12.28 0.26 10.99
C VAL A 72 11.52 1.51 10.56
N LEU A 73 12.17 2.45 9.88
CA LEU A 73 11.50 3.63 9.33
C LEU A 73 10.49 3.26 8.23
N ASP A 74 10.84 2.37 7.30
CA ASP A 74 9.92 1.92 6.24
C ASP A 74 8.72 1.14 6.83
N LEU A 75 8.95 0.35 7.89
CA LEU A 75 7.89 -0.28 8.67
C LEU A 75 6.92 0.75 9.26
N ILE A 76 7.44 1.75 10.00
CA ILE A 76 6.63 2.81 10.61
C ILE A 76 5.81 3.55 9.55
N ILE A 77 6.41 3.85 8.40
CA ILE A 77 5.73 4.53 7.30
C ILE A 77 4.61 3.64 6.73
N CYS A 78 4.88 2.37 6.47
CA CYS A 78 3.87 1.45 5.95
C CYS A 78 2.68 1.29 6.90
N VAL A 79 2.94 1.15 8.20
CA VAL A 79 1.88 1.13 9.22
C VAL A 79 1.10 2.45 9.23
N SER A 80 1.81 3.58 9.20
CA SER A 80 1.19 4.92 9.23
C SER A 80 0.28 5.15 8.02
N PHE A 81 0.73 4.79 6.81
CA PHE A 81 -0.08 4.86 5.59
C PHE A 81 -1.26 3.90 5.63
N GLY A 82 -1.06 2.66 6.11
CA GLY A 82 -2.13 1.71 6.34
C GLY A 82 -3.20 2.26 7.29
N LEU A 83 -2.81 2.89 8.39
CA LEU A 83 -3.71 3.51 9.36
C LEU A 83 -4.47 4.72 8.78
N VAL A 84 -3.81 5.59 8.02
CA VAL A 84 -4.48 6.73 7.35
C VAL A 84 -5.57 6.23 6.41
N LEU A 85 -5.30 5.19 5.62
CA LEU A 85 -6.29 4.59 4.74
C LEU A 85 -7.39 3.87 5.52
N LEU A 86 -7.07 3.22 6.63
CA LEU A 86 -8.03 2.55 7.52
C LEU A 86 -9.01 3.53 8.15
N ILE A 87 -8.54 4.71 8.59
CA ILE A 87 -9.41 5.78 9.11
C ILE A 87 -10.43 6.19 8.06
N ILE A 88 -10.00 6.36 6.81
CA ILE A 88 -10.89 6.69 5.69
C ILE A 88 -11.86 5.54 5.39
N TYR A 89 -11.40 4.29 5.51
CA TYR A 89 -12.23 3.11 5.27
C TYR A 89 -13.41 3.01 6.26
N PHE A 90 -13.22 3.43 7.51
CA PHE A 90 -14.27 3.40 8.55
C PHE A 90 -15.04 4.71 8.72
N ALA A 91 -14.65 5.81 8.07
CA ALA A 91 -15.38 7.07 8.14
C ALA A 91 -16.83 6.89 7.62
N ALA A 92 -17.83 7.43 8.34
CA ALA A 92 -19.24 7.28 7.94
C ALA A 92 -19.56 8.04 6.64
N ASP A 93 -19.10 9.29 6.51
CA ASP A 93 -19.34 10.16 5.35
C ASP A 93 -18.09 10.30 4.48
N LYS A 94 -17.82 9.28 3.67
CA LYS A 94 -16.66 9.25 2.77
C LYS A 94 -16.92 10.13 1.55
N LYS A 95 -16.42 11.36 1.56
CA LYS A 95 -16.41 12.21 0.38
C LYS A 95 -15.48 11.60 -0.68
N PRO A 96 -15.96 11.28 -1.89
CA PRO A 96 -15.15 10.63 -2.92
C PRO A 96 -13.84 11.35 -3.26
N TYR A 97 -13.88 12.69 -3.31
CA TYR A 97 -12.70 13.52 -3.54
C TYR A 97 -11.65 13.39 -2.44
N THR A 98 -12.07 13.31 -1.17
CA THR A 98 -11.17 13.11 -0.03
C THR A 98 -10.50 11.74 -0.08
N VAL A 99 -11.24 10.70 -0.48
CA VAL A 99 -10.68 9.36 -0.66
C VAL A 99 -9.63 9.37 -1.77
N ILE A 100 -9.96 9.88 -2.96
CA ILE A 100 -9.03 9.94 -4.08
C ILE A 100 -7.78 10.75 -3.73
N PHE A 101 -7.96 11.94 -3.16
CA PHE A 101 -6.85 12.81 -2.78
C PHE A 101 -5.90 12.10 -1.80
N THR A 102 -6.45 11.44 -0.78
CA THR A 102 -5.62 10.76 0.22
C THR A 102 -4.92 9.54 -0.37
N VAL A 103 -5.64 8.72 -1.14
CA VAL A 103 -5.06 7.53 -1.80
C VAL A 103 -3.95 7.93 -2.75
N ILE A 104 -4.15 8.96 -3.59
CA ILE A 104 -3.11 9.45 -4.51
C ILE A 104 -1.91 9.99 -3.71
N THR A 105 -2.15 10.78 -2.67
CA THR A 105 -1.06 11.33 -1.83
C THR A 105 -0.22 10.22 -1.21
N VAL A 106 -0.86 9.23 -0.57
CA VAL A 106 -0.20 8.06 0.01
C VAL A 106 0.55 7.25 -1.06
N THR A 107 -0.05 7.06 -2.23
CA THR A 107 0.54 6.31 -3.36
C THR A 107 1.79 7.03 -3.90
N LEU A 108 1.74 8.34 -4.09
CA LEU A 108 2.86 9.14 -4.59
C LEU A 108 4.00 9.20 -3.58
N LEU A 109 3.69 9.42 -2.30
CA LEU A 109 4.69 9.35 -1.23
C LEU A 109 5.34 7.97 -1.18
N ARG A 110 4.53 6.90 -1.31
CA ARG A 110 5.05 5.52 -1.33
C ARG A 110 5.92 5.25 -2.56
N ALA A 111 5.51 5.67 -3.75
CA ALA A 111 6.30 5.52 -4.97
C ALA A 111 7.63 6.29 -4.87
N GLY A 112 7.60 7.52 -4.33
CA GLY A 112 8.80 8.31 -4.08
C GLY A 112 9.75 7.67 -3.07
N LEU A 113 9.23 7.10 -1.98
CA LEU A 113 10.02 6.34 -1.01
C LEU A 113 10.59 5.06 -1.61
N ILE A 114 9.81 4.32 -2.40
CA ILE A 114 10.31 3.12 -3.08
C ILE A 114 11.45 3.51 -4.02
N TYR A 115 11.27 4.57 -4.81
CA TYR A 115 12.31 5.08 -5.68
C TYR A 115 13.54 5.50 -4.88
N TYR A 116 13.38 6.27 -3.81
CA TYR A 116 14.51 6.74 -2.98
C TYR A 116 15.26 5.60 -2.28
N LEU A 117 14.54 4.65 -1.68
CA LEU A 117 15.13 3.59 -0.87
C LEU A 117 15.71 2.45 -1.70
N TYR A 118 15.11 2.15 -2.86
CA TYR A 118 15.45 0.95 -3.62
C TYR A 118 16.02 1.24 -5.02
N MET A 119 15.89 2.47 -5.57
CA MET A 119 16.31 2.80 -6.95
C MET A 119 17.28 3.99 -7.04
N PHE A 120 17.20 4.97 -6.14
CA PHE A 120 17.93 6.25 -6.21
C PHE A 120 19.00 6.36 -5.13
N LYS A 121 20.03 5.53 -5.29
CA LYS A 121 21.42 5.73 -4.87
C LYS A 121 22.19 4.55 -5.43
N GLU A 122 23.37 4.83 -5.99
CA GLU A 122 24.36 3.89 -6.54
C GLU A 122 24.14 2.43 -6.13
N GLY A 123 23.74 1.60 -7.11
CA GLY A 123 23.34 0.20 -6.95
C GLY A 123 24.47 -0.74 -6.48
N SER A 124 24.99 -0.55 -5.28
CA SER A 124 25.99 -1.45 -4.70
C SER A 124 25.98 -1.60 -3.17
N TYR A 125 25.23 -0.77 -2.42
CA TYR A 125 25.23 -0.86 -0.95
C TYR A 125 23.85 -0.96 -0.27
N GLN A 126 22.74 -0.68 -0.97
CA GLN A 126 21.38 -0.76 -0.40
C GLN A 126 20.55 -1.94 -0.94
N ILE A 127 20.91 -2.48 -2.10
CA ILE A 127 20.37 -3.73 -2.67
C ILE A 127 21.35 -4.87 -2.35
N ALA A 128 21.66 -5.03 -1.07
CA ALA A 128 22.17 -6.31 -0.60
C ALA A 128 21.01 -6.96 0.17
N PRO A 129 20.51 -8.13 -0.26
CA PRO A 129 19.60 -8.93 0.55
C PRO A 129 20.24 -9.26 1.90
N PHE A 130 19.39 -9.49 2.89
CA PHE A 130 19.78 -9.63 4.30
C PHE A 130 20.95 -10.59 4.58
N ILE A 131 21.87 -10.11 5.42
CA ILE A 131 22.83 -10.70 6.37
C ILE A 131 23.83 -11.75 5.85
N TYR A 132 23.55 -12.46 4.76
CA TYR A 132 24.51 -13.28 4.04
C TYR A 132 24.17 -13.28 2.55
N LYS A 133 25.19 -13.41 1.71
CA LYS A 133 25.10 -13.71 0.27
C LYS A 133 24.18 -14.90 -0.13
N LYS A 134 23.54 -15.58 0.83
CA LYS A 134 22.76 -16.81 0.64
C LYS A 134 21.42 -16.84 1.40
N ALA A 135 21.10 -15.85 2.25
CA ALA A 135 20.05 -16.03 3.26
C ALA A 135 18.67 -15.45 2.91
N ASN A 136 18.41 -14.75 1.79
CA ASN A 136 17.05 -14.24 1.61
C ASN A 136 16.55 -13.98 0.19
N GLU A 137 16.57 -15.00 -0.67
CA GLU A 137 15.81 -14.99 -1.93
C GLU A 137 14.33 -14.61 -1.68
N MET A 138 13.75 -15.05 -0.55
CA MET A 138 12.37 -14.73 -0.19
C MET A 138 12.14 -13.24 0.05
N SER A 139 13.05 -12.52 0.70
CA SER A 139 12.91 -11.07 0.92
C SER A 139 13.02 -10.26 -0.35
N ASP A 140 13.99 -10.60 -1.21
CA ASP A 140 14.11 -9.95 -2.51
C ASP A 140 12.86 -10.20 -3.37
N ILE A 141 12.33 -11.42 -3.37
CA ILE A 141 11.08 -11.76 -4.05
C ILE A 141 9.91 -10.96 -3.47
N VAL A 142 9.76 -10.93 -2.15
CA VAL A 142 8.67 -10.21 -1.48
C VAL A 142 8.75 -8.71 -1.80
N ARG A 143 9.93 -8.09 -1.76
CA ARG A 143 10.07 -6.66 -2.09
C ARG A 143 9.82 -6.39 -3.57
N THR A 144 10.35 -7.23 -4.45
CA THR A 144 10.17 -7.11 -5.91
C THR A 144 8.70 -7.20 -6.30
N VAL A 145 7.91 -8.02 -5.60
CA VAL A 145 6.48 -8.20 -5.91
C VAL A 145 5.59 -7.24 -5.12
N VAL A 146 5.79 -7.12 -3.81
CA VAL A 146 4.86 -6.40 -2.93
C VAL A 146 5.00 -4.89 -3.05
N LEU A 147 6.21 -4.36 -3.29
CA LEU A 147 6.40 -2.91 -3.43
C LEU A 147 5.63 -2.34 -4.64
N PRO A 148 5.73 -2.91 -5.86
CA PRO A 148 4.90 -2.48 -6.98
C PRO A 148 3.41 -2.70 -6.74
N VAL A 149 3.02 -3.80 -6.08
CA VAL A 149 1.62 -4.10 -5.78
C VAL A 149 0.98 -3.02 -4.92
N GLN A 150 1.70 -2.45 -3.93
CA GLN A 150 1.19 -1.33 -3.13
C GLN A 150 0.84 -0.11 -3.99
N VAL A 151 1.72 0.24 -4.92
CA VAL A 151 1.52 1.38 -5.83
C VAL A 151 0.35 1.10 -6.79
N LEU A 152 0.32 -0.09 -7.39
CA LEU A 152 -0.75 -0.48 -8.30
C LEU A 152 -2.12 -0.54 -7.60
N ALA A 153 -2.19 -1.08 -6.38
CA ALA A 153 -3.42 -1.12 -5.59
C ALA A 153 -3.94 0.30 -5.31
N GLY A 154 -3.06 1.22 -4.94
CA GLY A 154 -3.41 2.63 -4.73
C GLY A 154 -3.94 3.30 -6.00
N LEU A 155 -3.30 3.10 -7.14
CA LEU A 155 -3.77 3.64 -8.43
C LEU A 155 -5.12 3.05 -8.85
N ILE A 156 -5.30 1.74 -8.70
CA ILE A 156 -6.58 1.06 -8.98
C ILE A 156 -7.68 1.60 -8.06
N CYS A 157 -7.39 1.79 -6.78
CA CYS A 157 -8.33 2.35 -5.82
C CYS A 157 -8.76 3.77 -6.20
N ALA A 158 -7.81 4.65 -6.51
CA ALA A 158 -8.11 6.01 -6.97
C ALA A 158 -8.96 6.01 -8.26
N TRP A 159 -8.64 5.11 -9.21
CA TRP A 159 -9.40 4.95 -10.44
C TRP A 159 -10.85 4.51 -10.19
N ARG A 160 -11.06 3.48 -9.34
CA ARG A 160 -12.40 2.98 -8.99
C ARG A 160 -13.25 4.07 -8.33
N TRP A 161 -12.66 4.85 -7.44
CA TRP A 161 -13.36 5.97 -6.80
C TRP A 161 -13.64 7.14 -7.76
N ARG A 162 -12.78 7.38 -8.75
CA ARG A 162 -13.05 8.38 -9.80
C ARG A 162 -14.28 8.01 -10.63
N LEU A 163 -14.46 6.72 -10.93
CA LEU A 163 -15.66 6.23 -11.63
C LEU A 163 -16.94 6.45 -10.81
N ASN A 164 -16.87 6.39 -9.47
CA ASN A 164 -18.00 6.72 -8.59
C ASN A 164 -18.41 8.20 -8.70
N ILE A 165 -17.44 9.12 -8.86
CA ILE A 165 -17.71 10.56 -8.99
C ILE A 165 -18.38 10.86 -10.33
N ALA A 166 -17.83 10.36 -11.42
CA ALA A 166 -18.33 10.64 -12.78
C ALA A 166 -19.79 10.21 -12.98
N LYS A 167 -20.29 9.25 -12.19
CA LYS A 167 -21.68 8.79 -12.23
C LYS A 167 -22.63 9.50 -11.28
N LYS A 168 -22.13 10.10 -10.20
CA LYS A 168 -22.94 10.95 -9.31
C LYS A 168 -23.18 12.35 -9.89
N GLN A 169 -22.51 12.70 -10.99
CA GLN A 169 -22.73 13.94 -11.75
C GLN A 169 -23.25 13.66 -13.17
N PRO A 170 -24.41 13.01 -13.38
CA PRO A 170 -24.98 12.95 -14.71
C PRO A 170 -25.57 14.35 -15.03
N HIS A 171 -24.90 15.08 -15.92
CA HIS A 171 -25.33 16.34 -16.56
C HIS A 171 -26.08 17.36 -15.70
N THR A 172 -25.33 18.33 -15.18
CA THR A 172 -25.87 19.68 -14.95
C THR A 172 -25.56 20.51 -16.20
N ASP A 173 -26.32 20.26 -17.27
CA ASP A 173 -26.42 21.16 -18.44
C ASP A 173 -27.87 21.63 -18.55
#